data_AF-A0A936DDX6-F1
#
_entry.id   AF-A0A936DDX6-F1
#
_cell.length_a   1.000
_cell.length_b   1.000
_cell.length_c   1.000
_cell.angle_alpha   90.00
_cell.angle_beta   90.00
_cell.angle_gamma   90.00
#
_symmetry.space_group_name_H-M   'P 1'
#
loop_
_entity.id
_entity.type
_entity.pdbx_description
1 polymer ?
#
loop_
_entity_poly.entity_id
_entity_poly.type
_entity_poly.pdbx_seq_one_letter_code
_entity_poly.pdbx_strand_id
1 'polypeptide(L)'
;MTRPSMRDTPAEVEAIFRCLPARLRLDRVKDYRGVFHFDIRESATPQWTVGIENGACHVEPGFVGEPTCNITMDERTFLGIETGKLNAVFAFVKGRIKVTNVGQMRRYDRAFYRFHDVPSDGPDGAGGTAELEADADPDAPTER
;
A
#
# COMPACT_ATOMS: atom_id res chain seq x y z
N MET A 1 -29.04 -11.28 -2.56
CA MET A 1 -27.84 -11.77 -3.29
C MET A 1 -26.85 -12.25 -2.23
N THR A 2 -26.44 -13.52 -2.34
CA THR A 2 -25.89 -14.36 -1.28
C THR A 2 -24.69 -13.75 -0.56
N ARG A 3 -24.78 -13.67 0.77
CA ARG A 3 -23.71 -13.30 1.69
C ARG A 3 -22.59 -14.35 1.60
N PRO A 4 -21.39 -14.03 1.06
CA PRO A 4 -20.32 -15.01 0.98
C PRO A 4 -19.79 -15.26 2.41
N SER A 5 -19.91 -16.50 2.87
CA SER A 5 -19.33 -16.97 4.13
C SER A 5 -18.33 -18.09 3.82
N MET A 6 -17.12 -17.95 4.39
CA MET A 6 -16.17 -19.03 4.71
C MET A 6 -15.46 -19.77 3.56
N ARG A 7 -14.77 -19.03 2.69
CA ARG A 7 -13.50 -19.47 2.07
C ARG A 7 -12.61 -18.23 1.95
N ASP A 8 -11.42 -18.23 2.55
CA ASP A 8 -10.33 -17.31 2.14
C ASP A 8 -10.18 -17.52 0.62
N THR A 9 -10.69 -16.60 -0.20
CA THR A 9 -10.84 -16.86 -1.64
C THR A 9 -9.84 -16.02 -2.41
N PRO A 10 -9.04 -16.61 -3.32
CA PRO A 10 -8.11 -15.87 -4.19
C PRO A 10 -8.76 -14.81 -5.07
N ALA A 11 -10.08 -14.92 -5.28
CA ALA A 11 -10.87 -13.96 -6.03
C ALA A 11 -10.98 -12.59 -5.34
N GLU A 12 -10.89 -12.50 -4.01
CA GLU A 12 -10.95 -11.20 -3.31
C GLU A 12 -9.67 -10.39 -3.53
N VAL A 13 -8.51 -11.04 -3.41
CA VAL A 13 -7.20 -10.43 -3.68
C VAL A 13 -7.17 -9.88 -5.12
N GLU A 14 -7.53 -10.72 -6.09
CA GLU A 14 -7.60 -10.30 -7.49
C GLU A 14 -8.61 -9.16 -7.70
N ALA A 15 -9.81 -9.23 -7.10
CA ALA A 15 -10.82 -8.18 -7.24
C ALA A 15 -10.34 -6.82 -6.69
N ILE A 16 -9.59 -6.82 -5.59
CA ILE A 16 -8.98 -5.63 -5.02
C ILE A 16 -7.97 -5.02 -6.02
N PHE A 17 -7.07 -5.85 -6.54
CA PHE A 17 -6.07 -5.43 -7.53
C PHE A 17 -6.71 -4.87 -8.79
N ARG A 18 -7.79 -5.48 -9.29
CA ARG A 18 -8.56 -4.97 -10.44
C ARG A 18 -9.25 -3.62 -10.16
N CYS A 19 -9.54 -3.29 -8.90
CA CYS A 19 -10.14 -2.00 -8.51
C CYS A 19 -9.11 -0.88 -8.34
N LEU A 20 -7.81 -1.17 -8.18
CA LEU A 20 -6.75 -0.16 -8.05
C LEU A 20 -6.74 0.89 -9.18
N PRO A 21 -6.77 0.53 -10.47
CA PRO A 21 -6.71 1.52 -11.54
C PRO A 21 -7.89 2.51 -11.51
N ALA A 22 -9.05 2.09 -11.02
CA ALA A 22 -10.21 2.98 -10.88
C ALA A 22 -10.04 4.05 -9.79
N ARG A 23 -9.09 3.85 -8.86
CA ARG A 23 -8.83 4.74 -7.72
C ARG A 23 -7.56 5.59 -7.91
N LEU A 24 -6.94 5.48 -9.07
CA LEU A 24 -5.72 6.20 -9.41
C LEU A 24 -6.00 7.69 -9.60
N ARG A 25 -5.21 8.52 -8.93
CA ARG A 25 -5.20 9.97 -9.09
C ARG A 25 -4.30 10.33 -10.25
N LEU A 26 -4.86 10.42 -11.46
CA LEU A 26 -4.16 10.86 -12.68
C LEU A 26 -3.31 12.13 -12.45
N ASP A 27 -3.82 13.08 -11.67
CA ASP A 27 -3.10 14.32 -11.30
C ASP A 27 -1.79 14.09 -10.52
N ARG A 28 -1.74 13.04 -9.68
CA ARG A 28 -0.57 12.70 -8.86
C ARG A 28 0.42 11.78 -9.55
N VAL A 29 0.02 11.16 -10.67
CA VAL A 29 0.83 10.16 -11.38
C VAL A 29 1.24 10.57 -12.80
N LYS A 30 0.92 11.79 -13.22
CA LYS A 30 1.30 12.33 -14.53
C LYS A 30 2.82 12.33 -14.79
N ASP A 31 3.61 12.68 -13.78
CA ASP A 31 5.08 12.74 -13.84
C ASP A 31 5.73 11.60 -13.03
N TYR A 32 5.00 10.50 -12.88
CA TYR A 32 5.41 9.40 -12.03
C TYR A 32 5.40 8.08 -12.80
N ARG A 33 6.50 7.35 -12.67
CA ARG A 33 6.66 5.99 -13.15
C ARG A 33 7.14 5.12 -12.01
N GLY A 34 6.44 4.01 -11.77
CA GLY A 34 6.84 3.05 -10.75
C GLY A 34 6.20 1.69 -10.98
N VAL A 35 7.00 0.64 -10.83
CA VAL A 35 6.53 -0.75 -10.88
C VAL A 35 6.61 -1.34 -9.47
N PHE A 36 5.48 -1.83 -8.99
CA PHE A 36 5.32 -2.37 -7.65
C PHE A 36 5.01 -3.85 -7.73
N HIS A 37 5.89 -4.68 -7.20
CA HIS A 37 5.66 -6.12 -7.08
C HIS A 37 5.12 -6.44 -5.69
N PHE A 38 3.95 -7.06 -5.65
CA PHE A 38 3.33 -7.55 -4.44
C PHE A 38 3.49 -9.06 -4.36
N ASP A 39 4.10 -9.53 -3.28
CA ASP A 39 4.26 -10.92 -2.89
C ASP A 39 3.33 -11.21 -1.71
N ILE A 40 2.16 -11.78 -2.00
CA ILE A 40 1.15 -12.18 -1.03
C ILE A 40 1.32 -13.67 -0.74
N ARG A 41 2.04 -13.96 0.33
CA ARG A 41 2.25 -15.31 0.82
C ARG A 41 0.94 -15.95 1.23
N GLU A 42 0.87 -17.26 1.07
CA GLU A 42 -0.31 -18.07 1.38
C GLU A 42 -1.54 -17.77 0.50
N SER A 43 -1.40 -16.95 -0.56
CA SER A 43 -2.45 -16.73 -1.56
C SER A 43 -2.31 -17.68 -2.75
N ALA A 44 -3.42 -17.97 -3.45
CA ALA A 44 -3.37 -18.78 -4.67
C ALA A 44 -2.66 -18.06 -5.82
N THR A 45 -2.69 -16.72 -5.84
CA THR A 45 -1.87 -15.90 -6.74
C THR A 45 -0.97 -15.03 -5.88
N PRO A 46 0.22 -15.54 -5.50
CA PRO A 46 1.08 -14.83 -4.57
C PRO A 46 1.76 -13.63 -5.22
N GLN A 47 1.94 -13.63 -6.54
CA GLN A 47 2.70 -12.60 -7.22
C GLN A 47 1.76 -11.70 -8.01
N TRP A 48 1.91 -10.39 -7.81
CA TRP A 48 1.19 -9.36 -8.54
C TRP A 48 2.12 -8.21 -8.90
N THR A 49 1.88 -7.62 -10.06
CA THR A 49 2.59 -6.44 -10.54
C THR A 49 1.61 -5.31 -10.74
N VAL A 50 1.88 -4.17 -10.10
CA VAL A 50 1.16 -2.92 -10.30
C VAL A 50 2.13 -1.92 -10.93
N GLY A 51 1.96 -1.65 -12.21
CA GLY A 51 2.71 -0.63 -12.94
C GLY A 51 1.94 0.68 -13.00
N ILE A 52 2.58 1.78 -12.65
CA ILE A 52 2.04 3.13 -12.82
C ILE A 52 2.94 3.86 -13.80
N GLU A 53 2.38 4.38 -14.88
CA GLU A 53 3.12 5.10 -15.92
C GLU A 53 2.21 6.10 -16.63
N ASN A 54 2.68 7.35 -16.83
CA ASN A 54 2.00 8.38 -17.64
C ASN A 54 0.53 8.63 -17.25
N GLY A 55 0.20 8.52 -15.96
CA GLY A 55 -1.19 8.66 -15.51
C GLY A 55 -2.05 7.39 -15.62
N ALA A 56 -1.51 6.27 -16.10
CA ALA A 56 -2.19 4.98 -16.14
C ALA A 56 -1.69 4.04 -15.04
N CYS A 57 -2.58 3.16 -14.58
CA CYS A 57 -2.24 2.07 -13.68
C CYS A 57 -2.60 0.76 -14.36
N HIS A 58 -1.65 -0.16 -14.40
CA HIS A 58 -1.75 -1.48 -14.98
C HIS A 58 -1.53 -2.49 -13.87
N VAL A 59 -2.37 -3.50 -13.80
CA VAL A 59 -2.27 -4.54 -12.79
C VAL A 59 -2.27 -5.89 -13.49
N GLU A 60 -1.23 -6.67 -13.26
CA GLU A 60 -1.02 -7.97 -13.88
C GLU A 60 -0.65 -9.02 -12.83
N PRO A 61 -1.16 -10.25 -12.96
CA PRO A 61 -0.71 -11.35 -12.12
C PRO A 61 0.72 -11.76 -12.51
N GLY A 62 1.52 -12.15 -11.51
CA GLY A 62 2.95 -12.46 -11.65
C GLY A 62 3.88 -11.27 -11.41
N PHE A 63 5.18 -11.53 -11.43
CA PHE A 63 6.22 -10.48 -11.46
C PHE A 63 6.56 -10.15 -12.91
N VAL A 64 6.13 -8.97 -13.35
CA VAL A 64 6.30 -8.48 -14.71
C VAL A 64 7.21 -7.25 -14.68
N GLY A 65 8.21 -7.23 -15.56
CA GLY A 65 9.16 -6.11 -15.67
C GLY A 65 10.11 -5.95 -14.49
N GLU A 66 10.67 -4.74 -14.34
CA GLU A 66 11.64 -4.40 -13.30
C GLU A 66 10.95 -3.70 -12.11
N PRO A 67 10.93 -4.30 -10.90
CA PRO A 67 10.29 -3.70 -9.75
C PRO A 67 11.08 -2.51 -9.22
N THR A 68 10.44 -1.34 -9.19
CA THR A 68 10.90 -0.18 -8.43
C THR A 68 10.68 -0.39 -6.92
N CYS A 69 9.70 -1.23 -6.57
CA CYS A 69 9.35 -1.65 -5.22
C CYS A 69 8.99 -3.12 -5.18
N ASN A 70 9.41 -3.81 -4.13
CA ASN A 70 8.76 -5.03 -3.70
C ASN A 70 8.01 -4.78 -2.38
N ILE A 71 6.88 -5.44 -2.25
CA ILE A 71 6.07 -5.49 -1.05
C ILE A 71 5.76 -6.96 -0.81
N THR A 72 6.18 -7.48 0.34
CA THR A 72 5.88 -8.86 0.74
C THR A 72 5.03 -8.87 1.99
N MET A 73 3.92 -9.61 1.98
CA MET A 73 3.02 -9.77 3.12
C MET A 73 2.23 -11.07 3.00
N ASP A 74 1.44 -11.43 4.02
CA ASP A 74 0.55 -12.59 3.99
C ASP A 74 -0.87 -12.21 3.51
N GLU A 75 -1.60 -13.15 2.91
CA GLU A 75 -2.97 -12.94 2.40
C GLU A 75 -3.89 -12.35 3.49
N ARG A 76 -3.84 -12.87 4.71
CA ARG A 76 -4.64 -12.37 5.83
C ARG A 76 -4.33 -10.93 6.20
N THR A 77 -3.05 -10.54 6.09
CA THR A 77 -2.63 -9.16 6.36
C THR A 77 -3.15 -8.24 5.26
N PHE A 78 -3.02 -8.64 4.00
CA PHE A 78 -3.54 -7.90 2.85
C PHE A 78 -5.06 -7.72 2.91
N LEU A 79 -5.82 -8.81 3.07
CA LEU A 79 -7.28 -8.77 3.21
C LEU A 79 -7.70 -7.98 4.44
N GLY A 80 -6.96 -8.08 5.55
CA GLY A 80 -7.23 -7.28 6.75
C GLY A 80 -7.08 -5.78 6.49
N ILE A 81 -6.09 -5.38 5.70
CA ILE A 81 -5.87 -3.97 5.33
C ILE A 81 -7.00 -3.48 4.43
N GLU A 82 -7.33 -4.26 3.40
CA GLU A 82 -8.32 -3.89 2.40
C GLU A 82 -9.75 -3.88 2.96
N THR A 83 -10.03 -4.75 3.94
CA THR A 83 -11.28 -4.74 4.71
C THR A 83 -11.30 -3.69 5.83
N GLY A 84 -10.21 -2.95 6.06
CA GLY A 84 -10.09 -1.96 7.13
C GLY A 84 -9.97 -2.55 8.55
N LYS A 85 -9.87 -3.88 8.68
CA LYS A 85 -9.65 -4.58 9.95
C LYS A 85 -8.23 -4.41 10.49
N LEU A 86 -7.26 -4.15 9.62
CA LEU A 86 -5.86 -3.92 9.94
C LEU A 86 -5.39 -2.60 9.33
N ASN A 87 -4.50 -1.91 10.03
CA ASN A 87 -3.84 -0.74 9.49
C ASN A 87 -2.52 -1.15 8.79
N ALA A 88 -2.36 -0.80 7.51
CA ALA A 88 -1.19 -1.12 6.70
C ALA A 88 0.12 -0.60 7.32
N VAL A 89 0.10 0.62 7.87
CA VAL A 89 1.27 1.23 8.52
C VAL A 89 1.66 0.43 9.75
N PHE A 90 0.69 0.05 10.57
CA PHE A 90 0.94 -0.74 11.77
C PHE A 90 1.45 -2.16 11.43
N ALA A 91 0.92 -2.79 10.38
CA ALA A 91 1.39 -4.09 9.92
C ALA A 91 2.84 -4.04 9.39
N PHE A 92 3.23 -2.94 8.72
CA PHE A 92 4.61 -2.68 8.32
C PHE A 92 5.54 -2.48 9.54
N VAL A 93 5.15 -1.61 10.49
CA VAL A 93 5.93 -1.37 11.72
C VAL A 93 6.09 -2.66 12.54
N LYS A 94 5.06 -3.50 12.57
CA LYS A 94 5.11 -4.82 13.24
C LYS A 94 5.93 -5.87 12.47
N GLY A 95 6.50 -5.53 11.32
CA GLY A 95 7.34 -6.41 10.50
C GLY A 95 6.55 -7.50 9.75
N ARG A 96 5.22 -7.39 9.65
CA ARG A 96 4.38 -8.31 8.87
C ARG A 96 4.38 -7.99 7.38
N ILE A 97 4.71 -6.75 7.04
CA ILE A 97 4.90 -6.30 5.67
C ILE A 97 6.37 -5.94 5.51
N LYS A 98 7.01 -6.46 4.48
CA LYS A 98 8.34 -6.04 4.05
C LYS A 98 8.19 -5.18 2.81
N VAL A 99 8.85 -4.04 2.80
CA VAL A 99 8.88 -3.13 1.66
C VAL A 99 10.34 -2.80 1.37
N THR A 100 10.80 -3.00 0.14
CA THR A 100 12.20 -2.67 -0.22
C THR A 100 12.43 -1.18 -0.40
N ASN A 101 11.40 -0.44 -0.83
CA ASN A 101 11.52 0.97 -1.11
C ASN A 101 10.32 1.77 -0.54
N VAL A 102 10.48 2.16 0.72
CA VAL A 102 9.45 2.89 1.48
C VAL A 102 9.16 4.27 0.86
N GLY A 103 10.14 4.92 0.24
CA GLY A 103 9.97 6.21 -0.41
C GLY A 103 9.00 6.15 -1.61
N GLN A 104 9.10 5.09 -2.39
CA GLN A 104 8.18 4.81 -3.48
C GLN A 104 6.82 4.32 -2.98
N MET A 105 6.75 3.57 -1.87
CA MET A 105 5.48 3.24 -1.20
C MET A 105 4.72 4.49 -0.74
N ARG A 106 5.42 5.52 -0.24
CA ARG A 106 4.80 6.83 0.09
C ARG A 106 4.31 7.58 -1.15
N ARG A 107 4.97 7.40 -2.31
CA ARG A 107 4.49 7.94 -3.60
C ARG A 107 3.24 7.20 -4.04
N TYR A 108 3.23 5.87 -3.92
CA TYR A 108 2.07 5.02 -4.17
C TYR A 108 0.87 5.43 -3.31
N ASP A 109 1.02 5.58 -1.99
CA ASP A 109 -0.09 6.01 -1.12
C ASP A 109 -0.75 7.32 -1.58
N ARG A 110 0.05 8.28 -2.07
CA ARG A 110 -0.45 9.55 -2.61
C ARG A 110 -1.01 9.44 -4.03
N ALA A 111 -0.66 8.39 -4.77
CA ALA A 111 -1.15 8.12 -6.12
C ALA A 111 -2.58 7.58 -6.14
N PHE A 112 -3.09 7.03 -5.03
CA PHE A 112 -4.45 6.51 -4.94
C PHE A 112 -5.29 7.35 -3.97
N TYR A 113 -6.60 7.40 -4.19
CA TYR A 113 -7.53 7.90 -3.17
C TYR A 113 -7.64 6.88 -2.02
N ARG A 114 -7.45 7.33 -0.77
CA ARG A 114 -7.74 6.47 0.39
C ARG A 114 -9.21 6.10 0.40
N PHE A 115 -9.53 4.93 0.95
CA PHE A 115 -10.91 4.40 0.94
C PHE A 115 -11.91 5.37 1.62
N HIS A 116 -11.43 6.18 2.57
CA HIS A 116 -12.20 7.18 3.32
C HIS A 116 -11.96 8.64 2.85
N ASP A 117 -11.12 8.88 1.84
CA ASP A 117 -10.91 10.21 1.23
C ASP A 117 -11.92 10.46 0.08
N VAL A 118 -12.99 9.66 0.02
CA VAL A 118 -14.19 9.96 -0.75
C VAL A 118 -14.87 11.14 -0.04
N PRO A 119 -14.93 12.34 -0.63
CA PRO A 119 -15.40 13.52 0.07
C PRO A 119 -16.87 13.36 0.47
N SER A 120 -17.12 13.24 1.77
CA SER A 120 -18.41 13.50 2.40
C SER A 120 -18.12 13.95 3.84
N ASP A 121 -17.92 15.26 4.01
CA ASP A 121 -17.85 16.06 5.25
C ASP A 121 -17.77 15.32 6.61
N GLY A 122 -16.63 15.39 7.31
CA GLY A 122 -16.48 14.93 8.69
C GLY A 122 -15.02 14.88 9.20
N PRO A 123 -14.70 15.45 10.38
CA PRO A 123 -13.33 15.52 10.89
C PRO A 123 -13.06 14.41 11.91
N ASP A 124 -12.50 13.27 11.48
CA ASP A 124 -11.61 12.42 12.28
C ASP A 124 -11.19 11.17 11.48
N GLY A 125 -9.90 10.82 11.46
CA GLY A 125 -9.47 9.56 10.84
C GLY A 125 -7.99 9.45 10.46
N ALA A 126 -7.11 9.57 11.45
CA ALA A 126 -5.70 9.15 11.49
C ALA A 126 -5.09 8.56 10.20
N GLY A 127 -4.39 9.40 9.44
CA GLY A 127 -3.64 8.96 8.27
C GLY A 127 -2.45 9.87 7.98
N GLY A 128 -1.43 9.77 8.84
CA GLY A 128 -0.14 10.38 8.62
C GLY A 128 0.45 11.00 9.89
N THR A 129 1.17 10.22 10.68
CA THR A 129 2.32 10.81 11.39
C THR A 129 3.50 10.78 10.43
N ALA A 130 3.53 11.79 9.56
CA ALA A 130 4.79 12.40 9.20
C ALA A 130 5.16 13.28 10.39
N GLU A 131 5.83 12.70 11.38
CA GLU A 131 6.62 13.48 12.34
C GLU A 131 8.06 13.34 11.87
N LEU A 132 8.42 14.29 11.02
CA LEU A 132 9.79 14.70 10.80
C LEU A 132 10.19 15.48 12.06
N GLU A 133 10.64 14.80 13.10
CA GLU A 133 11.43 15.47 14.14
C GLU A 133 12.90 15.35 13.73
N ALA A 134 13.34 16.38 13.01
CA ALA A 134 14.73 16.76 13.02
C ALA A 134 14.96 17.50 14.35
N ASP A 135 15.66 16.85 15.29
CA ASP A 135 16.31 17.57 16.37
C ASP A 135 17.73 17.02 16.48
N ALA A 136 18.61 17.69 15.74
CA ALA A 136 20.01 17.73 16.05
C ALA A 136 20.17 18.86 17.08
N ASP A 137 20.40 18.51 18.35
CA ASP A 137 21.01 19.44 19.29
C ASP A 137 22.41 18.91 19.70
N PRO A 138 23.49 19.64 19.33
CA PRO A 138 24.87 19.28 19.57
C PRO A 138 25.39 19.89 20.88
N ASP A 139 25.08 19.33 22.04
CA ASP A 139 25.75 19.78 23.27
C ASP A 139 25.93 18.65 24.29
N ALA A 140 27.12 18.06 24.24
CA ALA A 140 27.70 17.38 25.38
C ALA A 140 28.32 18.43 26.29
N PRO A 141 28.01 18.38 27.60
CA PRO A 141 29.04 18.58 28.59
C PRO A 141 29.31 17.26 29.32
N THR A 142 30.54 16.79 29.15
CA THR A 142 31.24 15.98 30.15
C THR A 142 31.16 16.68 31.51
N GLU A 143 30.69 15.97 32.53
CA GLU A 143 31.07 16.04 33.95
C GLU A 143 30.12 15.05 34.68
N ARG A 144 30.56 14.05 35.45
CA ARG A 144 31.62 14.01 36.45
C ARG A 144 32.07 12.57 36.70
#